data_AF-A0AAD2GBQ9-F1
#
_entry.id   AF-A0AAD2GBQ9-F1
#
_cell.length_a   1.000
_cell.length_b   1.000
_cell.length_c   1.000
_cell.angle_alpha   90.00
_cell.angle_beta   90.00
_cell.angle_gamma   90.00
#
_symmetry.space_group_name_H-M   'P 1'
#
loop_
_entity.id
_entity.type
_entity.pdbx_description
1 polymer ?
#
loop_
_entity_poly.entity_id
_entity_poly.type
_entity_poly.pdbx_seq_one_letter_code
_entity_poly.pdbx_strand_id
1 'polypeptide(L)'
;MTAPDYALISPATAWVNPIPPAPTFTVPPNTNGLTERNLQDQYKQQCNLFQTQHNVSQTLKKLIDDAVPNEYLDEIRQPYLNLLPISIPDIFAHLYQQPSSNVTLEAVEERRLSVEKQKYSLDEELTTYFKRLQDYQTFAAQGGEEVTANNLMNIVVRHIRATGHFNQDCQDWNARPAGNKT
;
A
#
# COMPACT_ATOMS: atom_id res chain seq x y z
N MET A 1 3.39 9.41 6.16
CA MET A 1 4.60 9.10 6.96
C MET A 1 4.84 10.24 7.91
N THR A 2 4.89 9.98 9.20
CA THR A 2 5.18 11.04 10.17
C THR A 2 6.69 11.34 10.15
N ALA A 3 7.10 12.55 10.55
CA ALA A 3 8.50 12.92 10.65
C ALA A 3 9.42 11.87 11.35
N PRO A 4 8.98 11.15 12.41
CA PRO A 4 9.79 10.09 13.02
C PRO A 4 9.98 8.84 12.15
N ASP A 5 9.06 8.50 11.25
CA ASP A 5 9.20 7.31 10.38
C ASP A 5 10.26 7.52 9.29
N TYR A 6 10.38 8.74 8.77
CA TYR A 6 11.38 9.10 7.77
C TYR A 6 12.82 9.01 8.32
N ALA A 7 13.00 9.32 9.62
CA ALA A 7 14.29 9.27 10.30
C ALA A 7 14.87 7.84 10.41
N LEU A 8 14.05 6.79 10.27
CA LEU A 8 14.54 5.41 10.24
C LEU A 8 15.21 5.04 8.90
N ILE A 9 14.90 5.76 7.82
CA ILE A 9 15.38 5.48 6.45
C ILE A 9 16.52 6.45 6.07
N SER A 10 16.39 7.73 6.43
CA SER A 10 17.43 8.76 6.23
C SER A 10 17.58 9.58 7.52
N PRO A 11 18.45 9.16 8.45
CA PRO A 11 18.45 9.65 9.82
C PRO A 11 18.92 11.11 10.03
N ALA A 12 19.36 11.81 8.98
CA ALA A 12 19.92 13.15 9.16
C ALA A 12 19.79 14.12 7.97
N THR A 13 19.14 13.73 6.87
CA THR A 13 19.03 14.62 5.70
C THR A 13 17.61 14.60 5.16
N ALA A 14 16.88 15.69 5.44
CA ALA A 14 15.60 15.96 4.80
C ALA A 14 15.83 16.09 3.29
N TRP A 15 15.00 15.40 2.50
CA TRP A 15 15.01 15.58 1.07
C TRP A 15 14.60 17.02 0.73
N VAL A 16 15.42 17.71 -0.06
CA VAL A 16 15.12 19.04 -0.58
C VAL A 16 14.96 18.92 -2.08
N ASN A 17 13.81 19.37 -2.60
CA ASN A 17 13.58 19.37 -4.04
C ASN A 17 14.63 20.25 -4.74
N PRO A 18 15.18 19.81 -5.89
CA PRO A 18 16.07 20.64 -6.69
C PRO A 18 15.44 21.99 -6.99
N ILE A 19 16.18 23.07 -6.73
CA ILE A 19 15.76 24.41 -7.11
C ILE A 19 15.81 24.50 -8.64
N PRO A 20 14.78 25.07 -9.31
CA PRO A 20 14.85 25.30 -10.74
C PRO A 20 16.09 26.15 -11.08
N PRO A 21 16.92 25.73 -12.05
CA PRO A 21 18.09 26.50 -12.46
C PRO A 21 17.66 27.86 -13.00
N ALA A 22 18.56 28.85 -12.91
CA ALA A 22 18.30 30.18 -13.47
C ALA A 22 18.00 30.11 -14.97
N PRO A 23 17.08 30.94 -15.50
CA PRO A 23 16.66 30.87 -16.90
C PRO A 23 17.78 31.24 -17.88
N THR A 24 18.78 31.99 -17.42
CA THR A 24 19.95 32.38 -18.21
C THR A 24 21.21 32.02 -17.44
N PHE A 25 22.11 31.26 -18.08
CA PHE A 25 23.44 31.01 -17.57
C PHE A 25 24.32 32.25 -17.77
N THR A 26 24.83 32.82 -16.68
CA THR A 26 25.70 34.00 -16.71
C THR A 26 27.09 33.65 -16.19
N VAL A 27 28.13 33.93 -17.00
CA VAL A 27 29.53 33.79 -16.58
C VAL A 27 30.03 35.14 -16.06
N PRO A 28 30.62 35.20 -14.85
CA PRO A 28 31.18 36.45 -14.33
C PRO A 28 32.30 37.01 -15.24
N PRO A 29 32.49 38.34 -15.31
CA PRO A 29 33.61 38.95 -16.03
C PRO A 29 34.95 38.46 -15.48
N ASN A 30 35.96 38.31 -16.34
CA ASN A 30 37.32 37.85 -15.99
C ASN A 30 37.42 36.42 -15.44
N THR A 31 36.44 35.56 -15.73
CA THR A 31 36.48 34.13 -15.38
C THR A 31 37.51 33.41 -16.26
N ASN A 32 38.38 32.59 -15.66
CA ASN A 32 39.33 31.73 -16.39
C ASN A 32 38.56 30.63 -17.16
N GLY A 33 39.05 30.20 -18.33
CA GLY A 33 38.42 29.15 -19.13
C GLY A 33 38.20 27.81 -18.41
N LEU A 34 39.01 27.46 -17.41
CA LEU A 34 38.75 26.29 -16.55
C LEU A 34 37.55 26.51 -15.61
N THR A 35 37.49 27.68 -14.98
CA THR A 35 36.37 28.05 -14.09
C THR A 35 35.05 28.21 -14.87
N GLU A 36 35.11 28.68 -16.10
CA GLU A 36 33.93 28.76 -16.98
C GLU A 36 33.36 27.38 -17.30
N ARG A 37 34.22 26.41 -17.66
CA ARG A 37 33.81 25.03 -17.90
C ARG A 37 33.15 24.40 -16.68
N ASN A 38 33.76 24.58 -15.50
CA ASN A 38 33.19 24.08 -14.25
C ASN A 38 31.79 24.67 -13.95
N LEU A 39 31.59 25.97 -14.20
CA LEU A 39 30.28 26.62 -14.03
C LEU A 39 29.24 26.08 -15.02
N GLN A 40 29.63 25.86 -16.28
CA GLN A 40 28.75 25.27 -17.29
C GLN A 40 28.36 23.83 -16.93
N ASP A 41 29.30 23.03 -16.43
CA ASP A 41 29.04 21.64 -16.04
C ASP A 41 28.14 21.58 -14.80
N GLN A 42 28.35 22.45 -13.81
CA GLN A 42 27.45 22.59 -12.66
C GLN A 42 26.04 22.99 -13.09
N TYR A 43 25.90 23.96 -14.00
CA TYR A 43 24.60 24.38 -14.50
C TYR A 43 23.88 23.23 -15.23
N LYS A 44 24.58 22.50 -16.11
CA LYS A 44 24.04 21.30 -16.78
C LYS A 44 23.59 20.23 -15.78
N GLN A 45 24.39 19.98 -14.74
CA GLN A 45 24.04 19.02 -13.68
C GLN A 45 22.77 19.45 -12.94
N GLN A 46 22.63 20.73 -12.60
CA GLN A 46 21.43 21.28 -11.94
C GLN A 46 20.19 21.15 -12.84
N CYS A 47 20.30 21.48 -14.13
CA CYS A 47 19.23 21.29 -15.10
C CYS A 47 18.80 19.82 -15.20
N ASN A 48 19.75 18.90 -15.33
CA ASN A 48 19.48 17.47 -15.43
C ASN A 48 18.81 16.93 -14.15
N LEU A 49 19.29 17.34 -12.97
CA LEU A 49 18.74 16.95 -11.69
C LEU A 49 17.28 17.43 -11.54
N PHE A 50 17.03 18.71 -11.85
CA PHE A 50 15.69 19.30 -11.82
C PHE A 50 14.74 18.60 -12.81
N GLN A 51 15.17 18.42 -14.06
CA GLN A 51 14.35 17.77 -15.08
C GLN A 51 14.04 16.31 -14.71
N THR A 52 15.00 15.59 -14.15
CA THR A 52 14.79 14.21 -13.69
C THR A 52 13.76 14.17 -12.58
N GLN A 53 13.91 15.00 -11.53
CA GLN A 53 12.96 15.04 -10.43
C GLN A 53 11.55 15.46 -10.90
N HIS A 54 11.48 16.44 -11.80
CA HIS A 54 10.21 16.89 -12.36
C HIS A 54 9.51 15.77 -13.14
N ASN A 55 10.24 15.10 -14.03
CA ASN A 55 9.70 14.00 -14.84
C ASN A 55 9.25 12.83 -13.97
N VAL A 56 10.03 12.45 -12.95
CA VAL A 56 9.63 11.41 -11.99
C VAL A 56 8.37 11.83 -11.24
N SER A 57 8.30 13.08 -10.78
CA SER A 57 7.11 13.58 -10.06
C SER A 57 5.86 13.58 -10.94
N GLN A 58 5.97 13.98 -12.20
CA GLN A 58 4.85 13.92 -13.16
C GLN A 58 4.44 12.49 -13.47
N THR A 59 5.41 11.59 -13.65
CA THR A 59 5.15 10.17 -13.92
C THR A 59 4.44 9.51 -12.73
N LEU A 60 4.86 9.81 -11.51
CA LEU A 60 4.20 9.32 -10.29
C LEU A 60 2.78 9.86 -10.15
N LYS A 61 2.56 11.16 -10.43
CA LYS A 61 1.21 11.73 -10.45
C LYS A 61 0.31 11.04 -11.46
N LYS A 62 0.82 10.77 -12.66
CA LYS A 62 0.09 10.02 -13.68
C LYS A 62 -0.21 8.58 -13.25
N LEU A 63 0.75 7.90 -12.63
CA LEU A 63 0.52 6.54 -12.12
C LEU A 63 -0.59 6.53 -11.05
N ILE A 64 -0.64 7.54 -10.20
CA ILE A 64 -1.72 7.70 -9.21
C ILE A 64 -3.06 7.95 -9.92
N ASP A 65 -3.08 8.82 -10.94
CA ASP A 65 -4.26 9.12 -11.76
C ASP A 65 -4.82 7.88 -12.46
N ASP A 66 -3.95 7.00 -12.96
CA ASP A 66 -4.33 5.76 -13.63
C ASP A 66 -4.78 4.67 -12.63
N ALA A 67 -4.26 4.68 -11.40
CA ALA A 67 -4.50 3.63 -10.41
C ALA A 67 -5.70 3.90 -9.49
N VAL A 68 -6.03 5.16 -9.24
CA VAL A 68 -7.07 5.56 -8.28
C VAL A 68 -8.32 5.99 -9.05
N PRO A 69 -9.53 5.52 -8.68
CA PRO A 69 -10.76 5.98 -9.30
C PRO A 69 -10.93 7.51 -9.21
N ASN A 70 -11.38 8.12 -10.31
CA ASN A 70 -11.51 9.58 -10.44
C ASN A 70 -12.36 10.21 -9.34
N GLU A 71 -13.38 9.51 -8.85
CA GLU A 71 -14.28 9.98 -7.78
C GLU A 71 -13.53 10.43 -6.52
N TYR A 72 -12.38 9.80 -6.22
CA TYR A 72 -11.56 10.13 -5.06
C TYR A 72 -10.51 11.22 -5.34
N LEU A 73 -10.30 11.57 -6.61
CA LEU A 73 -9.32 12.58 -7.04
C LEU A 73 -9.98 13.88 -7.50
N ASP A 74 -11.26 13.87 -7.85
CA ASP A 74 -11.96 15.03 -8.40
C ASP A 74 -12.04 16.21 -7.42
N GLU A 75 -12.05 15.95 -6.10
CA GLU A 75 -12.03 16.99 -5.06
C GLU A 75 -10.73 17.81 -5.05
N ILE A 76 -9.61 17.18 -5.42
CA ILE A 76 -8.27 17.79 -5.43
C ILE A 76 -7.82 18.19 -6.85
N ARG A 77 -8.58 17.81 -7.87
CA ARG A 77 -8.29 18.09 -9.27
C ARG A 77 -8.67 19.52 -9.62
N GLN A 78 -7.80 20.23 -10.34
CA GLN A 78 -8.16 21.53 -10.88
C GLN A 78 -9.04 21.38 -12.13
N PRO A 79 -10.24 22.01 -12.19
CA PRO A 79 -11.21 21.82 -13.27
C PRO A 79 -10.67 22.11 -14.69
N TYR A 80 -9.71 23.02 -14.80
CA TYR A 80 -9.20 23.50 -16.10
C TYR A 80 -7.89 22.85 -16.52
N LEU A 81 -7.14 22.28 -15.59
CA LEU A 81 -5.80 21.76 -15.84
C LEU A 81 -5.76 20.23 -15.85
N ASN A 82 -6.79 19.55 -15.33
CA ASN A 82 -6.85 18.09 -15.18
C ASN A 82 -5.60 17.48 -14.51
N LEU A 83 -4.85 18.31 -13.78
CA LEU A 83 -3.59 17.97 -13.12
C LEU A 83 -3.79 18.16 -11.62
N LEU A 84 -3.14 17.31 -10.83
CA LEU A 84 -3.07 17.44 -9.39
C LEU A 84 -2.01 18.50 -9.04
N PRO A 85 -2.40 19.73 -8.64
CA PRO A 85 -1.45 20.80 -8.36
C PRO A 85 -0.68 20.55 -7.05
N ILE A 86 -1.22 19.70 -6.19
CA ILE A 86 -0.69 19.35 -4.89
C ILE A 86 0.52 18.40 -4.98
N SER A 87 1.31 18.34 -3.91
CA SER A 87 2.46 17.44 -3.84
C SER A 87 1.99 15.98 -3.73
N ILE A 88 2.84 15.03 -4.16
CA ILE A 88 2.51 13.59 -4.04
C ILE A 88 2.17 13.18 -2.60
N PRO A 89 2.91 13.64 -1.56
CA PRO A 89 2.53 13.40 -0.16
C PRO A 89 1.13 13.92 0.19
N ASP A 90 0.75 15.09 -0.31
CA ASP A 90 -0.57 15.67 -0.04
C ASP A 90 -1.69 14.88 -0.73
N ILE A 91 -1.44 14.34 -1.94
CA ILE A 91 -2.39 13.45 -2.63
C ILE A 91 -2.68 12.24 -1.75
N PHE A 92 -1.63 11.57 -1.26
CA PHE A 92 -1.81 10.42 -0.38
C PHE A 92 -2.47 10.81 0.95
N ALA A 93 -2.09 11.93 1.55
CA ALA A 93 -2.72 12.42 2.78
C ALA A 93 -4.23 12.65 2.59
N HIS A 94 -4.63 13.23 1.45
CA HIS A 94 -6.03 13.39 1.10
C HIS A 94 -6.75 12.04 0.97
N LEU A 95 -6.18 11.11 0.19
CA LEU A 95 -6.77 9.77 0.01
C LEU A 95 -6.94 9.04 1.34
N TYR A 96 -5.96 9.11 2.25
CA TYR A 96 -6.06 8.48 3.58
C TYR A 96 -7.05 9.18 4.52
N GLN A 97 -7.35 10.46 4.30
CA GLN A 97 -8.31 11.21 5.11
C GLN A 97 -9.75 11.03 4.63
N GLN A 98 -9.96 10.50 3.43
CA GLN A 98 -11.31 10.29 2.93
C GLN A 98 -12.07 9.23 3.75
N PRO A 99 -13.36 9.44 4.06
CA PRO A 99 -14.16 8.49 4.84
C PRO A 99 -14.23 7.09 4.22
N SER A 100 -14.13 7.00 2.90
CA SER A 100 -14.08 5.76 2.11
C SER A 100 -12.77 4.98 2.25
N SER A 101 -11.69 5.62 2.72
CA SER A 101 -10.43 4.94 3.04
C SER A 101 -10.50 4.19 4.38
N ASN A 102 -11.50 4.47 5.22
CA ASN A 102 -11.76 3.68 6.41
C ASN A 102 -12.51 2.42 6.01
N VAL A 103 -12.05 1.27 6.50
CA VAL A 103 -12.78 0.01 6.34
C VAL A 103 -14.16 0.17 6.97
N THR A 104 -15.20 0.24 6.15
CA THR A 104 -16.58 0.36 6.62
C THR A 104 -17.06 -0.95 7.21
N LEU A 105 -17.99 -0.90 8.17
CA LEU A 105 -18.57 -2.11 8.75
C LEU A 105 -19.22 -3.00 7.68
N GLU A 106 -19.84 -2.40 6.66
CA GLU A 106 -20.41 -3.10 5.50
C GLU A 106 -19.33 -3.87 4.71
N ALA A 107 -18.18 -3.26 4.45
CA ALA A 107 -17.06 -3.93 3.78
C ALA A 107 -16.48 -5.09 4.64
N VAL A 108 -16.45 -4.95 5.97
CA VAL A 108 -16.05 -6.05 6.87
C VAL A 108 -17.02 -7.22 6.76
N GLU A 109 -18.32 -6.94 6.79
CA GLU A 109 -19.37 -7.95 6.65
C GLU A 109 -19.34 -8.64 5.28
N GLU A 110 -19.17 -7.89 4.19
CA GLU A 110 -18.99 -8.47 2.85
C GLU A 110 -17.78 -9.41 2.80
N ARG A 111 -16.66 -9.00 3.40
CA ARG A 111 -15.46 -9.84 3.46
C ARG A 111 -15.66 -11.07 4.35
N ARG A 112 -16.39 -10.94 5.47
CA ARG A 112 -16.79 -12.09 6.31
C ARG A 112 -17.63 -13.08 5.51
N LEU A 113 -18.64 -12.59 4.79
CA LEU A 113 -19.50 -13.42 3.93
C LEU A 113 -18.71 -14.09 2.81
N SER A 114 -17.74 -13.40 2.22
CA SER A 114 -16.85 -13.96 1.20
C SER A 114 -16.02 -15.14 1.75
N VAL A 115 -15.42 -14.97 2.93
CA VAL A 115 -14.69 -16.03 3.64
C VAL A 115 -15.62 -17.21 3.97
N GLU A 116 -16.83 -16.95 4.47
CA GLU A 116 -17.78 -18.02 4.80
C GLU A 116 -18.31 -18.77 3.57
N LYS A 117 -18.44 -18.11 2.41
CA LYS A 117 -18.85 -18.73 1.15
C LYS A 117 -17.74 -19.57 0.55
N GLN A 118 -16.50 -19.08 0.58
CA GLN A 118 -15.36 -19.75 -0.03
C GLN A 118 -14.79 -20.84 0.89
N LYS A 119 -15.48 -21.97 0.94
CA LYS A 119 -15.07 -23.13 1.72
C LYS A 119 -13.68 -23.61 1.33
N TYR A 120 -12.98 -24.20 2.29
CA TYR A 120 -11.72 -24.92 2.04
C TYR A 120 -11.94 -26.02 1.00
N SER A 121 -11.06 -26.09 0.00
CA SER A 121 -10.99 -27.17 -0.98
C SER A 121 -9.73 -27.99 -0.75
N LEU A 122 -9.80 -29.31 -0.95
CA LEU A 122 -8.63 -30.20 -0.84
C LEU A 122 -7.58 -29.93 -1.94
N ASP A 123 -7.99 -29.29 -3.03
CA ASP A 123 -7.08 -28.88 -4.12
C ASP A 123 -6.26 -27.63 -3.75
N GLU A 124 -6.59 -26.95 -2.64
CA GLU A 124 -5.90 -25.77 -2.17
C GLU A 124 -4.90 -26.11 -1.06
N GLU A 125 -3.69 -25.55 -1.16
CA GLU A 125 -2.72 -25.60 -0.08
C GLU A 125 -3.26 -24.93 1.19
N LEU A 126 -3.14 -25.63 2.32
CA LEU A 126 -3.64 -25.19 3.62
C LEU A 126 -3.05 -23.82 4.05
N THR A 127 -1.79 -23.55 3.66
CA THR A 127 -1.11 -22.28 3.92
C THR A 127 -1.82 -21.10 3.25
N THR A 128 -2.26 -21.26 1.99
CA THR A 128 -3.01 -20.24 1.24
C THR A 128 -4.35 -19.95 1.90
N TYR A 129 -5.03 -21.01 2.35
CA TYR A 129 -6.29 -20.90 3.08
C TYR A 129 -6.12 -20.14 4.41
N PHE A 130 -5.11 -20.48 5.22
CA PHE A 130 -4.86 -19.77 6.47
C PHE A 130 -4.44 -18.32 6.26
N LYS A 131 -3.65 -18.03 5.23
CA LYS A 131 -3.27 -16.65 4.89
C LYS A 131 -4.51 -15.81 4.59
N ARG A 132 -5.48 -16.35 3.86
CA ARG A 132 -6.76 -15.65 3.59
C ARG A 132 -7.54 -15.30 4.85
N LEU A 133 -7.54 -16.19 5.84
CA LEU A 133 -8.19 -15.93 7.13
C LEU A 133 -7.45 -14.87 7.94
N GLN A 134 -6.12 -14.86 7.88
CA GLN A 134 -5.29 -13.82 8.51
C GLN A 134 -5.50 -12.46 7.84
N ASP A 135 -5.63 -12.43 6.51
CA ASP A 135 -5.94 -11.22 5.74
C ASP A 135 -7.32 -10.67 6.14
N TYR A 136 -8.33 -11.54 6.33
CA TYR A 136 -9.63 -11.16 6.88
C TYR A 136 -9.53 -10.60 8.30
N GLN A 137 -8.80 -11.26 9.21
CA GLN A 137 -8.61 -10.76 10.58
C GLN A 137 -7.99 -9.36 10.59
N THR A 138 -6.96 -9.15 9.77
CA THR A 138 -6.29 -7.85 9.63
C THR A 138 -7.23 -6.80 9.08
N PHE A 139 -8.04 -7.14 8.08
CA PHE A 139 -9.03 -6.25 7.50
C PHE A 139 -10.15 -5.87 8.48
N ALA A 140 -10.69 -6.84 9.23
CA ALA A 140 -11.71 -6.58 10.24
C ALA A 140 -11.19 -5.67 11.37
N ALA A 141 -9.94 -5.88 11.80
CA ALA A 141 -9.30 -5.02 12.79
C ALA A 141 -9.18 -3.56 12.31
N GLN A 142 -8.91 -3.34 11.02
CA GLN A 142 -8.91 -2.00 10.42
C GLN A 142 -10.31 -1.35 10.40
N GLY A 143 -11.38 -2.16 10.34
CA GLY A 143 -12.77 -1.70 10.46
C GLY A 143 -13.28 -1.56 11.90
N GLY A 144 -12.42 -1.79 12.90
CA GLY A 144 -12.78 -1.72 14.32
C GLY A 144 -13.47 -2.97 14.88
N GLU A 145 -13.48 -4.08 14.14
CA GLU A 145 -14.01 -5.36 14.61
C GLU A 145 -12.87 -6.31 15.00
N GLU A 146 -12.83 -6.72 16.27
CA GLU A 146 -11.83 -7.67 16.75
C GLU A 146 -12.26 -9.12 16.46
N VAL A 147 -11.68 -9.70 15.41
CA VAL A 147 -11.86 -11.13 15.12
C VAL A 147 -10.89 -11.95 15.96
N THR A 148 -11.43 -12.59 16.99
CA THR A 148 -10.65 -13.44 17.90
C THR A 148 -10.12 -14.71 17.22
N ALA A 149 -9.03 -15.28 17.75
CA ALA A 149 -8.49 -16.56 17.29
C ALA A 149 -9.52 -17.70 17.42
N ASN A 150 -10.40 -17.66 18.42
CA ASN A 150 -11.47 -18.64 18.60
C ASN A 150 -12.50 -18.57 17.46
N ASN A 151 -12.84 -17.36 17.00
CA ASN A 151 -13.75 -17.19 15.86
C ASN A 151 -13.14 -17.77 14.59
N LEU A 152 -11.86 -17.50 14.32
CA LEU A 152 -11.15 -18.10 13.19
C LEU A 152 -11.08 -19.62 13.28
N MET A 153 -10.77 -20.16 14.46
CA MET A 153 -10.74 -21.62 14.68
C MET A 153 -12.11 -22.26 14.39
N ASN A 154 -13.20 -21.64 14.85
CA ASN A 154 -14.55 -22.13 14.57
C ASN A 154 -14.87 -22.11 13.07
N ILE A 155 -14.44 -21.08 12.35
CA ILE A 155 -14.55 -20.97 10.88
C ILE A 155 -13.77 -22.12 10.22
N VAL A 156 -12.48 -22.29 10.56
CA VAL A 156 -11.62 -23.36 10.05
C VAL A 156 -12.23 -24.74 10.24
N VAL A 157 -12.64 -25.07 11.47
CA VAL A 157 -13.23 -26.37 11.80
C VAL A 157 -14.51 -26.61 10.99
N ARG A 158 -15.36 -25.58 10.84
CA ARG A 158 -16.58 -25.66 10.04
C ARG A 158 -16.26 -25.95 8.57
N HIS A 159 -15.29 -25.25 7.98
CA HIS A 159 -14.90 -25.44 6.58
C HIS A 159 -14.27 -26.81 6.33
N ILE A 160 -13.35 -27.25 7.19
CA ILE A 160 -12.71 -28.56 7.08
C ILE A 160 -13.74 -29.67 7.22
N ARG A 161 -14.66 -29.59 8.19
CA ARG A 161 -15.75 -30.58 8.33
C ARG A 161 -16.70 -30.58 7.13
N ALA A 162 -16.96 -29.42 6.53
CA ALA A 162 -17.82 -29.32 5.36
C ALA A 162 -17.24 -30.02 4.11
N THR A 163 -15.93 -30.28 4.05
CA THR A 163 -15.33 -31.09 2.99
C THR A 163 -15.73 -32.57 3.07
N GLY A 164 -16.16 -33.04 4.24
CA GLY A 164 -16.53 -34.43 4.50
C GLY A 164 -15.36 -35.43 4.45
N HIS A 165 -14.18 -35.01 4.01
CA HIS A 165 -13.01 -35.86 3.80
C HIS A 165 -12.53 -36.54 5.08
N PHE A 166 -12.49 -35.78 6.17
CA PHE A 166 -12.01 -36.24 7.47
C PHE A 166 -13.09 -36.86 8.36
N ASN A 167 -14.32 -37.06 7.84
CA ASN A 167 -15.42 -37.56 8.67
C ASN A 167 -15.16 -38.99 9.13
N GLN A 168 -14.63 -39.85 8.24
CA GLN A 168 -14.31 -41.23 8.59
C GLN A 168 -13.17 -41.29 9.62
N ASP A 169 -12.08 -40.54 9.38
CA ASP A 169 -10.95 -40.47 10.31
C ASP A 169 -11.37 -39.94 11.69
N CYS A 170 -12.28 -38.97 11.74
CA CYS A 170 -12.85 -38.46 12.99
C CYS A 170 -13.71 -39.50 13.72
N GLN A 171 -14.48 -40.30 12.99
CA GLN A 171 -15.26 -41.40 13.58
C GLN A 171 -14.34 -42.50 14.11
N ASP A 172 -13.36 -42.90 13.32
CA ASP A 172 -12.37 -43.91 13.67
C ASP A 172 -11.55 -43.48 14.88
N TRP A 173 -11.14 -42.21 14.96
CA TRP A 173 -10.47 -41.66 16.14
C TRP A 173 -11.39 -41.61 17.37
N ASN A 174 -12.65 -41.22 17.20
CA ASN A 174 -13.60 -41.18 18.31
C ASN A 174 -13.90 -42.56 18.89
N ALA A 175 -13.91 -43.60 18.06
CA ALA A 175 -14.10 -44.99 18.46
C ALA A 175 -12.90 -45.60 19.20
N ARG A 176 -11.72 -44.96 19.20
CA ARG A 176 -10.55 -45.46 19.93
C ARG A 176 -10.75 -45.37 21.45
N PRO A 177 -10.29 -46.38 22.22
CA PRO A 177 -10.23 -46.30 23.68
C PRO A 177 -9.43 -45.07 24.13
N ALA A 178 -9.77 -44.47 25.27
CA ALA A 178 -9.18 -43.21 25.74
C ALA A 178 -7.64 -43.24 25.82
N GLY A 179 -7.04 -44.41 26.13
CA GLY A 179 -5.58 -44.58 26.17
C GLY A 179 -4.88 -44.62 24.80
N ASN A 180 -5.63 -44.73 23.71
CA ASN A 180 -5.14 -44.87 22.33
C ASN A 180 -5.55 -43.70 21.42
N LYS A 181 -6.11 -42.63 21.98
CA LYS A 181 -6.34 -41.38 21.27
C LYS A 181 -5.04 -40.57 21.32
N THR A 182 -4.27 -40.64 20.23
CA THR A 182 -3.05 -39.85 20.00
C THR A 182 -3.32 -38.75 18.99
#